data_AF-A0A518GP45-F1
#
_entry.id   AF-A0A518GP45-F1
#
_cell.length_a   1.000
_cell.length_b   1.000
_cell.length_c   1.000
_cell.angle_alpha   90.00
_cell.angle_beta   90.00
_cell.angle_gamma   90.00
#
_symmetry.space_group_name_H-M   'P 1'
#
loop_
_entity.id
_entity.type
_entity.pdbx_description
1 polymer ?
#
loop_
_entity_poly.entity_id
_entity_poly.type
_entity_poly.pdbx_seq_one_letter_code
_entity_poly.pdbx_strand_id
1 'polypeptide(L)'
;MRKLIDKSKYLGVSKEPQLPEFGSVFRRLWLSSSERRTLDREPSLSQGATFDESRAIDRQLRDSQKFMVSKCGEIFVSEVSELLDYYLWCLGQDIRTEGNLLLQAGGRKNPCPRPHPCGSRYEWNSGENLLVLWGFGVCFGNPQSGRVMLRRLGFAPLLMVDSRRIDFGWSIEELPPQRTATEGEWSALKTLLGRLFVTLAELEKSILSQALPTHREDCLSKWDKRKYSTPLEPGQEWLRRDMTLQSIE
;
A
#
# COMPACT_ATOMS: atom_id res chain seq x y z
N MET A 1 -62.17 -28.01 8.66
CA MET A 1 -61.56 -28.09 10.01
C MET A 1 -60.06 -27.85 9.88
N ARG A 2 -59.57 -26.78 10.51
CA ARG A 2 -58.15 -26.34 10.49
C ARG A 2 -57.31 -27.29 11.35
N LYS A 3 -56.24 -27.86 10.81
CA LYS A 3 -55.14 -28.41 11.64
C LYS A 3 -54.18 -27.27 11.96
N LEU A 4 -54.14 -26.86 13.23
CA LEU A 4 -53.13 -25.96 13.77
C LEU A 4 -51.76 -26.63 13.64
N ILE A 5 -50.83 -25.97 12.96
CA ILE A 5 -49.40 -26.29 13.02
C ILE A 5 -48.84 -25.55 14.23
N ASP A 6 -48.29 -26.32 15.15
CA ASP A 6 -47.57 -25.86 16.34
C ASP A 6 -46.34 -25.04 15.93
N LYS A 7 -46.35 -23.75 16.28
CA LYS A 7 -45.29 -22.77 15.95
C LYS A 7 -44.12 -22.79 16.95
N SER A 8 -44.08 -23.70 17.91
CA SER A 8 -42.99 -23.77 18.91
C SER A 8 -41.67 -24.34 18.36
N LYS A 9 -41.64 -24.90 17.14
CA LYS A 9 -40.41 -25.43 16.51
C LYS A 9 -39.58 -24.44 15.67
N TYR A 10 -40.03 -23.19 15.53
CA TYR A 10 -39.31 -22.16 14.75
C TYR A 10 -38.72 -21.03 15.60
N LEU A 11 -38.66 -21.19 16.93
CA LEU A 11 -37.95 -20.28 17.83
C LEU A 11 -36.68 -20.97 18.34
N GLY A 12 -35.73 -21.15 17.42
CA GLY A 12 -34.38 -21.64 17.71
C GLY A 12 -33.37 -20.68 17.11
N VAL A 13 -32.96 -19.70 17.92
CA VAL A 13 -31.69 -18.95 17.87
C VAL A 13 -31.13 -18.69 16.47
N SER A 14 -31.35 -17.47 15.97
CA SER A 14 -30.50 -16.87 14.94
C SER A 14 -29.04 -16.90 15.41
N LYS A 15 -28.28 -17.92 15.02
CA LYS A 15 -26.83 -17.82 14.98
C LYS A 15 -26.49 -17.09 13.70
N GLU A 16 -26.23 -15.78 13.83
CA GLU A 16 -25.39 -15.08 12.87
C GLU A 16 -24.17 -15.94 12.56
N PRO A 17 -23.76 -16.09 11.30
CA PRO A 17 -22.49 -16.74 10.99
C PRO A 17 -21.39 -15.89 11.62
N GLN A 18 -20.79 -16.40 12.71
CA GLN A 18 -19.60 -15.84 13.29
C GLN A 18 -18.51 -15.85 12.21
N LEU A 19 -18.19 -14.66 11.71
CA LEU A 19 -17.04 -14.42 10.85
C LEU A 19 -15.78 -14.86 11.60
N PRO A 20 -14.87 -15.64 10.99
CA PRO A 20 -13.63 -16.01 11.67
C PRO A 20 -12.78 -14.75 11.90
N GLU A 21 -12.56 -14.43 13.17
CA GLU A 21 -11.65 -13.37 13.65
C GLU A 21 -10.20 -13.79 13.39
N PHE A 22 -9.66 -13.50 12.20
CA PHE A 22 -8.22 -13.60 11.96
C PHE A 22 -7.72 -12.50 11.01
N GLY A 23 -6.84 -11.64 11.52
CA GLY A 23 -6.14 -10.62 10.73
C GLY A 23 -5.55 -9.47 11.54
N SER A 24 -5.00 -9.75 12.73
CA SER A 24 -4.60 -8.73 13.73
C SER A 24 -3.43 -7.84 13.30
N VAL A 25 -2.48 -8.29 12.46
CA VAL A 25 -1.23 -7.53 12.21
C VAL A 25 -1.38 -6.45 11.12
N PHE A 26 -2.05 -6.73 10.01
CA PHE A 26 -2.13 -5.76 8.90
C PHE A 26 -3.37 -4.87 8.95
N ARG A 27 -4.45 -5.28 9.65
CA ARG A 27 -5.57 -4.37 9.93
C ARG A 27 -5.07 -3.16 10.74
N ARG A 28 -4.13 -3.37 11.67
CA ARG A 28 -3.45 -2.31 12.45
C ARG A 28 -2.75 -1.25 11.60
N LEU A 29 -2.23 -1.60 10.42
CA LEU A 29 -1.54 -0.65 9.54
C LEU A 29 -2.47 0.43 8.99
N TRP A 30 -3.78 0.18 9.06
CA TRP A 30 -4.83 1.03 8.51
C TRP A 30 -5.68 1.69 9.60
N LEU A 31 -5.39 1.46 10.87
CA LEU A 31 -6.19 1.90 12.02
C LEU A 31 -5.45 2.95 12.84
N SER A 32 -6.20 3.90 13.40
CA SER A 32 -5.70 4.88 14.37
C SER A 32 -5.31 4.21 15.71
N SER A 33 -4.53 4.89 16.54
CA SER A 33 -4.07 4.38 17.85
C SER A 33 -5.21 3.98 18.80
N SER A 34 -6.37 4.65 18.73
CA SER A 34 -7.55 4.30 19.54
C SER A 34 -8.22 3.01 19.06
N GLU A 35 -8.26 2.79 17.74
CA GLU A 35 -8.80 1.58 17.12
C GLU A 35 -7.87 0.36 17.26
N ARG A 36 -6.59 0.58 17.57
CA ARG A 36 -5.62 -0.50 17.86
C ARG A 36 -5.83 -1.12 19.25
N ARG A 37 -6.21 -0.32 20.25
CA ARG A 37 -6.37 -0.77 21.65
C ARG A 37 -7.49 -1.79 21.86
N THR A 38 -8.48 -1.86 20.96
CA THR A 38 -9.57 -2.84 21.02
C THR A 38 -9.18 -4.21 20.46
N LEU A 39 -8.10 -4.30 19.68
CA LEU A 39 -7.61 -5.53 19.03
C LEU A 39 -6.56 -6.31 19.84
N ASP A 40 -6.05 -5.76 20.95
CA ASP A 40 -4.94 -6.34 21.74
C ASP A 40 -5.38 -7.46 22.71
N ARG A 41 -6.53 -8.11 22.49
CA ARG A 41 -7.06 -9.19 23.36
C ARG A 41 -6.94 -10.62 22.80
N GLU A 42 -6.37 -10.83 21.62
CA GLU A 42 -6.30 -12.18 21.02
C GLU A 42 -4.88 -12.66 20.68
N PRO A 43 -4.53 -13.93 20.96
CA PRO A 43 -3.23 -14.52 20.65
C PRO A 43 -3.14 -14.99 19.19
N SER A 44 -2.06 -14.60 18.49
CA SER A 44 -1.84 -14.86 17.06
C SER A 44 -1.03 -16.13 16.77
N LEU A 45 -1.48 -16.93 15.80
CA LEU A 45 -0.67 -17.93 15.08
C LEU A 45 -0.46 -17.47 13.63
N SER A 46 0.79 -17.22 13.24
CA SER A 46 1.20 -16.97 11.86
C SER A 46 2.32 -17.93 11.47
N GLN A 47 2.08 -18.79 10.48
CA GLN A 47 3.17 -19.47 9.76
C GLN A 47 3.82 -18.43 8.84
N GLY A 48 4.96 -17.88 9.27
CA GLY A 48 5.77 -16.91 8.54
C GLY A 48 6.92 -17.56 7.77
N ALA A 49 7.59 -16.76 6.94
CA ALA A 49 8.85 -17.11 6.28
C ALA A 49 9.85 -17.72 7.27
N THR A 50 10.72 -18.61 6.77
CA THR A 50 11.78 -19.14 7.63
C THR A 50 12.67 -18.00 8.12
N PHE A 51 13.24 -18.15 9.32
CA PHE A 51 14.01 -17.09 9.96
C PHE A 51 15.17 -16.55 9.10
N ASP A 52 15.75 -17.38 8.22
CA ASP A 52 16.79 -16.97 7.26
C ASP A 52 16.25 -16.13 6.09
N GLU A 53 15.06 -16.44 5.58
CA GLU A 53 14.43 -15.68 4.50
C GLU A 53 14.06 -14.26 4.95
N SER A 54 13.56 -14.12 6.18
CA SER A 54 13.28 -12.79 6.76
C SER A 54 14.55 -11.94 6.86
N ARG A 55 15.68 -12.52 7.29
CA ARG A 55 16.96 -11.79 7.36
C ARG A 55 17.48 -11.37 5.98
N ALA A 56 17.31 -12.23 4.97
CA ALA A 56 17.73 -11.93 3.61
C ALA A 56 16.96 -10.73 3.03
N ILE A 57 15.64 -10.72 3.22
CA ILE A 57 14.77 -9.60 2.80
C ILE A 57 15.16 -8.30 3.52
N ASP A 58 15.37 -8.34 4.83
CA ASP A 58 15.75 -7.17 5.61
C ASP A 58 17.12 -6.63 5.19
N ARG A 59 18.06 -7.51 4.88
CA ARG A 59 19.38 -7.13 4.36
C ARG A 59 19.24 -6.42 3.03
N GLN A 60 18.47 -6.98 2.11
CA GLN A 60 18.22 -6.40 0.80
C GLN A 60 17.58 -5.01 0.88
N LEU A 61 16.60 -4.82 1.78
CA LEU A 61 16.00 -3.51 2.01
C LEU A 61 16.99 -2.49 2.54
N ARG A 62 17.85 -2.89 3.49
CA ARG A 62 18.92 -2.01 3.99
C ARG A 62 19.92 -1.65 2.89
N ASP A 63 20.29 -2.61 2.05
CA ASP A 63 21.23 -2.38 0.96
C ASP A 63 20.62 -1.45 -0.10
N SER A 64 19.33 -1.61 -0.42
CA SER A 64 18.59 -0.68 -1.28
C SER A 64 18.47 0.72 -0.69
N GLN A 65 18.17 0.84 0.60
CA GLN A 65 18.11 2.14 1.26
C GLN A 65 19.48 2.83 1.25
N LYS A 66 20.57 2.11 1.53
CA LYS A 66 21.94 2.64 1.44
C LYS A 66 22.28 3.08 0.02
N PHE A 67 21.89 2.31 -0.98
CA PHE A 67 22.04 2.69 -2.39
C PHE A 67 21.31 4.02 -2.65
N MET A 68 20.04 4.15 -2.24
CA MET A 68 19.30 5.41 -2.41
C MET A 68 19.90 6.59 -1.65
N VAL A 69 20.40 6.38 -0.43
CA VAL A 69 21.11 7.42 0.34
C VAL A 69 22.37 7.87 -0.40
N SER A 70 23.14 6.94 -0.96
CA SER A 70 24.36 7.28 -1.72
C SER A 70 24.06 8.09 -2.99
N LYS A 71 22.88 7.91 -3.59
CA LYS A 71 22.45 8.62 -4.81
C LYS A 71 21.77 9.95 -4.53
N CYS A 72 20.88 9.99 -3.54
CA CYS A 72 19.96 11.12 -3.34
C CYS A 72 20.15 11.86 -2.02
N GLY A 73 21.00 11.35 -1.13
CA GLY A 73 21.17 11.87 0.23
C GLY A 73 20.09 11.42 1.21
N GLU A 74 20.41 11.49 2.51
CA GLU A 74 19.54 11.02 3.60
C GLU A 74 18.23 11.81 3.70
N ILE A 75 18.30 13.13 3.48
CA ILE A 75 17.13 14.01 3.57
C ILE A 75 16.06 13.59 2.56
N PHE A 76 16.44 13.43 1.30
CA PHE A 76 15.52 13.01 0.24
C PHE A 76 14.89 11.65 0.55
N VAL A 77 15.70 10.67 0.98
CA VAL A 77 15.23 9.33 1.33
C VAL A 77 14.23 9.38 2.49
N SER A 78 14.50 10.19 3.51
CA SER A 78 13.60 10.37 4.65
C SER A 78 12.27 11.00 4.23
N GLU A 79 12.32 12.10 3.47
CA GLU A 79 11.13 12.82 3.03
C GLU A 79 10.23 11.97 2.13
N VAL A 80 10.81 11.26 1.15
CA VAL A 80 10.05 10.33 0.29
C VAL A 80 9.47 9.18 1.09
N SER A 81 10.21 8.64 2.06
CA SER A 81 9.70 7.56 2.92
C SER A 81 8.51 8.00 3.74
N GLU A 82 8.54 9.21 4.29
CA GLU A 82 7.45 9.72 5.11
C GLU A 82 6.23 10.10 4.26
N LEU A 83 6.46 10.71 3.09
CA LEU A 83 5.41 10.98 2.11
C LEU A 83 4.72 9.70 1.64
N LEU A 84 5.47 8.61 1.40
CA LEU A 84 4.88 7.32 1.02
C LEU A 84 4.03 6.71 2.13
N ASP A 85 4.49 6.73 3.38
CA ASP A 85 3.70 6.21 4.52
C ASP A 85 2.41 7.01 4.71
N TYR A 86 2.48 8.34 4.62
CA TYR A 86 1.32 9.22 4.69
C TYR A 86 0.36 8.99 3.52
N TYR A 87 0.89 8.95 2.29
CA TYR A 87 0.05 8.79 1.11
C TYR A 87 -0.66 7.44 1.11
N LEU A 88 0.03 6.37 1.47
CA LEU A 88 -0.62 5.07 1.65
C LEU A 88 -1.69 5.17 2.74
N TRP A 89 -1.44 5.80 3.90
CA TRP A 89 -2.49 6.04 4.91
C TRP A 89 -3.74 6.72 4.33
N CYS A 90 -3.57 7.81 3.55
CA CYS A 90 -4.66 8.50 2.86
C CYS A 90 -5.45 7.57 1.96
N LEU A 91 -4.78 6.76 1.13
CA LEU A 91 -5.43 5.78 0.26
C LEU A 91 -6.28 4.77 1.04
N GLY A 92 -5.87 4.42 2.26
CA GLY A 92 -6.69 3.60 3.15
C GLY A 92 -7.95 4.29 3.65
N GLN A 93 -7.93 5.60 3.83
CA GLN A 93 -9.13 6.39 4.13
C GLN A 93 -10.01 6.54 2.89
N ASP A 94 -9.40 6.71 1.73
CA ASP A 94 -10.06 6.79 0.42
C ASP A 94 -10.88 5.53 0.10
N ILE A 95 -10.40 4.36 0.51
CA ILE A 95 -11.13 3.09 0.36
C ILE A 95 -12.39 3.04 1.25
N ARG A 96 -12.36 3.73 2.40
CA ARG A 96 -13.44 3.70 3.40
C ARG A 96 -14.55 4.70 3.13
N THR A 97 -14.33 5.64 2.22
CA THR A 97 -15.39 6.55 1.81
C THR A 97 -16.49 5.77 1.11
N GLU A 98 -17.70 6.34 1.12
CA GLU A 98 -18.78 5.81 0.31
C GLU A 98 -18.36 5.77 -1.16
N GLY A 99 -18.65 4.65 -1.83
CA GLY A 99 -18.27 4.44 -3.23
C GLY A 99 -16.79 4.14 -3.49
N ASN A 100 -15.91 4.19 -2.49
CA ASN A 100 -14.45 3.93 -2.57
C ASN A 100 -13.76 4.79 -3.65
N LEU A 101 -13.13 5.89 -3.23
CA LEU A 101 -12.54 6.87 -4.15
C LEU A 101 -11.49 6.26 -5.10
N LEU A 102 -10.81 5.17 -4.74
CA LEU A 102 -9.87 4.50 -5.64
C LEU A 102 -10.58 3.87 -6.84
N LEU A 103 -11.78 3.31 -6.63
CA LEU A 103 -12.59 2.76 -7.72
C LEU A 103 -13.13 3.88 -8.62
N GLN A 104 -13.58 4.97 -8.01
CA GLN A 104 -14.11 6.11 -8.74
C GLN A 104 -13.00 6.80 -9.56
N ALA A 105 -11.76 6.83 -9.04
CA ALA A 105 -10.54 7.24 -9.76
C ALA A 105 -10.05 6.22 -10.81
N GLY A 106 -10.91 5.30 -11.28
CA GLY A 106 -10.61 4.36 -12.36
C GLY A 106 -9.82 3.12 -11.96
N GLY A 107 -9.63 2.89 -10.66
CA GLY A 107 -8.90 1.74 -10.15
C GLY A 107 -9.71 0.45 -10.23
N ARG A 108 -9.03 -0.66 -10.51
CA ARG A 108 -9.63 -2.00 -10.46
C ARG A 108 -9.27 -2.68 -9.14
N LYS A 109 -10.28 -3.06 -8.37
CA LYS A 109 -10.09 -3.82 -7.12
C LYS A 109 -10.01 -5.31 -7.43
N ASN A 110 -8.93 -5.94 -7.00
CA ASN A 110 -8.72 -7.37 -7.03
C ASN A 110 -8.72 -7.90 -5.58
N PRO A 111 -9.81 -8.54 -5.12
CA PRO A 111 -9.89 -9.06 -3.76
C PRO A 111 -8.94 -10.24 -3.57
N CYS A 112 -8.53 -10.49 -2.32
CA CYS A 112 -7.86 -11.75 -2.01
C CYS A 112 -8.85 -12.92 -2.15
N PRO A 113 -8.52 -14.00 -2.87
CA PRO A 113 -9.39 -15.16 -2.99
C PRO A 113 -9.53 -15.94 -1.68
N ARG A 114 -8.69 -15.61 -0.68
CA ARG A 114 -8.67 -16.21 0.65
C ARG A 114 -8.76 -15.14 1.73
N PRO A 115 -9.22 -15.48 2.95
CA PRO A 115 -9.13 -14.57 4.09
C PRO A 115 -7.67 -14.15 4.28
N HIS A 116 -7.37 -12.89 4.01
CA HIS A 116 -6.02 -12.36 4.09
C HIS A 116 -6.03 -10.96 4.69
N PRO A 117 -5.06 -10.63 5.56
CA PRO A 117 -4.99 -9.31 6.20
C PRO A 117 -4.89 -8.14 5.21
N CYS A 118 -4.26 -8.36 4.05
CA CYS A 118 -4.37 -7.48 2.89
C CYS A 118 -5.58 -7.91 2.05
N GLY A 119 -6.73 -7.30 2.34
CA GLY A 119 -8.02 -7.74 1.79
C GLY A 119 -8.18 -7.51 0.28
N SER A 120 -7.44 -6.58 -0.32
CA SER A 120 -7.48 -6.33 -1.78
C SER A 120 -6.21 -5.65 -2.26
N ARG A 121 -5.89 -5.83 -3.54
CA ARG A 121 -4.97 -4.98 -4.29
C ARG A 121 -5.73 -4.13 -5.30
N TYR A 122 -5.22 -2.95 -5.62
CA TYR A 122 -5.83 -2.05 -6.59
C TYR A 122 -4.88 -1.81 -7.75
N GLU A 123 -5.42 -1.75 -8.96
CA GLU A 123 -4.62 -1.66 -10.19
C GLU A 123 -5.11 -0.55 -11.12
N TRP A 124 -4.16 0.17 -11.72
CA TRP A 124 -4.40 1.16 -12.78
C TRP A 124 -3.46 0.93 -13.94
N ASN A 125 -4.00 0.99 -15.15
CA ASN A 125 -3.17 1.11 -16.35
C ASN A 125 -2.85 2.60 -16.54
N SER A 126 -1.58 2.97 -16.41
CA SER A 126 -1.06 4.32 -16.64
C SER A 126 -0.20 4.32 -17.91
N GLY A 127 -0.88 4.46 -19.06
CA GLY A 127 -0.27 4.25 -20.38
C GLY A 127 0.25 2.82 -20.52
N GLU A 128 1.56 2.68 -20.77
CA GLU A 128 2.23 1.37 -20.84
C GLU A 128 2.55 0.78 -19.46
N ASN A 129 2.44 1.56 -18.39
CA ASN A 129 2.79 1.13 -17.04
C ASN A 129 1.57 0.58 -16.29
N LEU A 130 1.82 -0.37 -15.39
CA LEU A 130 0.85 -0.82 -14.42
C LEU A 130 1.22 -0.28 -13.05
N LEU A 131 0.31 0.44 -12.41
CA LEU A 131 0.38 0.78 -11.00
C LEU A 131 -0.41 -0.26 -10.21
N VAL A 132 0.23 -0.88 -9.22
CA VAL A 132 -0.41 -1.83 -8.30
C VAL A 132 -0.22 -1.36 -6.86
N LEU A 133 -1.30 -1.25 -6.10
CA LEU A 133 -1.30 -0.77 -4.72
C LEU A 133 -1.81 -1.83 -3.75
N TRP A 134 -1.14 -1.91 -2.59
CA TRP A 134 -1.52 -2.76 -1.45
C TRP A 134 -1.51 -2.00 -0.14
N GLY A 135 -2.01 -2.73 0.87
CA GLY A 135 -1.71 -2.58 2.29
C GLY A 135 -0.30 -2.10 2.65
N PHE A 136 0.68 -2.70 1.97
CA PHE A 136 2.09 -2.71 2.39
C PHE A 136 3.04 -2.04 1.39
N GLY A 137 2.54 -1.50 0.28
CA GLY A 137 3.42 -0.90 -0.72
C GLY A 137 2.78 -0.70 -2.09
N VAL A 138 3.64 -0.37 -3.05
CA VAL A 138 3.31 -0.06 -4.44
C VAL A 138 4.28 -0.77 -5.38
N CYS A 139 3.76 -1.33 -6.47
CA CYS A 139 4.55 -1.78 -7.60
C CYS A 139 4.20 -0.93 -8.83
N PHE A 140 5.21 -0.56 -9.61
CA PHE A 140 5.02 0.26 -10.79
C PHE A 140 5.98 -0.10 -11.91
N GLY A 141 5.49 -0.03 -13.15
CA GLY A 141 6.30 -0.16 -14.36
C GLY A 141 5.69 -1.12 -15.36
N ASN A 142 6.53 -1.57 -16.30
CA ASN A 142 6.13 -2.44 -17.39
C ASN A 142 7.22 -3.44 -17.75
N PRO A 143 6.91 -4.48 -18.56
CA PRO A 143 7.91 -5.48 -18.93
C PRO A 143 9.17 -4.91 -19.61
N GLN A 144 9.03 -3.86 -20.42
CA GLN A 144 10.10 -3.28 -21.24
C GLN A 144 11.07 -2.41 -20.42
N SER A 145 10.54 -1.57 -19.53
CA SER A 145 11.30 -0.63 -18.70
C SER A 145 11.69 -1.23 -17.34
N GLY A 146 11.18 -2.42 -17.02
CA GLY A 146 11.29 -3.01 -15.69
C GLY A 146 10.16 -2.53 -14.76
N ARG A 147 10.14 -3.13 -13.56
CA ARG A 147 9.18 -2.80 -12.50
C ARG A 147 9.92 -2.54 -11.20
N VAL A 148 9.47 -1.53 -10.46
CA VAL A 148 9.95 -1.18 -9.14
C VAL A 148 8.88 -1.51 -8.09
N MET A 149 9.31 -2.06 -6.97
CA MET A 149 8.52 -2.26 -5.77
C MET A 149 9.02 -1.29 -4.70
N LEU A 150 8.11 -0.48 -4.14
CA LEU A 150 8.33 0.28 -2.91
C LEU A 150 7.48 -0.32 -1.80
N ARG A 151 8.12 -0.61 -0.66
CA ARG A 151 7.39 -0.95 0.55
C ARG A 151 6.93 0.32 1.24
N ARG A 152 5.86 0.22 2.03
CA ARG A 152 5.29 1.33 2.78
C ARG A 152 6.28 1.99 3.74
N LEU A 153 7.16 1.20 4.33
CA LEU A 153 8.14 1.68 5.30
C LEU A 153 9.53 1.67 4.69
N GLY A 154 10.20 2.82 4.79
CA GLY A 154 11.51 3.04 4.21
C GLY A 154 11.42 3.28 2.70
N PHE A 155 12.19 4.25 2.22
CA PHE A 155 12.37 4.43 0.79
C PHE A 155 13.51 3.51 0.32
N ALA A 156 13.14 2.27 -0.02
CA ALA A 156 14.02 1.21 -0.45
C ALA A 156 13.46 0.53 -1.72
N PRO A 157 13.61 1.13 -2.91
CA PRO A 157 13.17 0.57 -4.17
C PRO A 157 13.89 -0.73 -4.51
N LEU A 158 13.09 -1.73 -4.88
CA LEU A 158 13.59 -3.00 -5.37
C LEU A 158 13.09 -3.22 -6.79
N LEU A 159 14.01 -3.57 -7.69
CA LEU A 159 13.67 -3.95 -9.06
C LEU A 159 13.18 -5.41 -9.07
N MET A 160 12.12 -5.68 -9.82
CA MET A 160 11.70 -7.05 -10.07
C MET A 160 12.70 -7.76 -10.98
N VAL A 161 13.05 -9.00 -10.63
CA VAL A 161 14.00 -9.82 -11.42
C VAL A 161 13.36 -10.22 -12.76
N ASP A 162 12.07 -10.55 -12.78
CA ASP A 162 11.29 -10.75 -14.00
C ASP A 162 10.11 -9.77 -14.06
N SER A 163 10.26 -8.71 -14.87
CA SER A 163 9.27 -7.65 -15.07
C SER A 163 8.03 -8.08 -15.86
N ARG A 164 8.05 -9.26 -16.52
CA ARG A 164 6.92 -9.80 -17.27
C ARG A 164 5.89 -10.46 -16.36
N ARG A 165 6.29 -10.83 -15.14
CA ARG A 165 5.39 -11.42 -14.16
C ARG A 165 4.35 -10.41 -13.69
N ILE A 166 3.09 -10.85 -13.67
CA ILE A 166 1.91 -10.07 -13.26
C ILE A 166 1.14 -10.73 -12.10
N ASP A 167 1.67 -11.83 -11.58
CA ASP A 167 1.12 -12.58 -10.48
C ASP A 167 1.52 -11.97 -9.14
N PHE A 168 1.13 -10.71 -8.92
CA PHE A 168 1.62 -9.90 -7.81
C PHE A 168 1.19 -10.31 -6.38
N GLY A 169 0.72 -11.53 -6.17
CA GLY A 169 0.40 -12.02 -4.83
C GLY A 169 -0.53 -11.11 -4.01
N TRP A 170 -0.58 -11.39 -2.71
CA TRP A 170 -1.35 -10.71 -1.67
C TRP A 170 -0.51 -10.47 -0.40
N SER A 171 0.70 -11.04 -0.32
CA SER A 171 1.72 -10.74 0.69
C SER A 171 3.08 -10.46 0.04
N ILE A 172 4.05 -10.01 0.83
CA ILE A 172 5.40 -9.70 0.35
C ILE A 172 6.11 -10.96 -0.15
N GLU A 173 5.89 -12.08 0.52
CA GLU A 173 6.49 -13.39 0.24
C GLU A 173 5.97 -14.00 -1.06
N GLU A 174 4.79 -13.58 -1.50
CA GLU A 174 4.18 -14.02 -2.76
C GLU A 174 4.57 -13.16 -3.95
N LEU A 175 5.23 -12.02 -3.72
CA LEU A 175 5.68 -11.18 -4.81
C LEU A 175 6.79 -11.90 -5.59
N PRO A 176 6.87 -11.69 -6.91
CA PRO A 176 7.98 -12.22 -7.68
C PRO A 176 9.33 -11.71 -7.14
N PRO A 177 10.43 -12.46 -7.33
CA PRO A 177 11.73 -12.11 -6.79
C PRO A 177 12.16 -10.68 -7.14
N GLN A 178 12.75 -10.01 -6.17
CA GLN A 178 13.15 -8.61 -6.24
C GLN A 178 14.63 -8.50 -5.92
N ARG A 179 15.29 -7.43 -6.35
CA ARG A 179 16.69 -7.14 -6.03
C ARG A 179 16.94 -5.64 -5.90
N THR A 180 18.01 -5.30 -5.18
CA THR A 180 18.54 -3.94 -5.19
C THR A 180 19.07 -3.59 -6.59
N ALA A 181 18.90 -2.34 -7.00
CA ALA A 181 19.50 -1.84 -8.23
C ALA A 181 21.02 -1.79 -8.12
N THR A 182 21.69 -2.04 -9.24
CA THR A 182 23.14 -1.82 -9.37
C THR A 182 23.43 -0.40 -9.83
N GLU A 183 24.70 0.01 -9.74
CA GLU A 183 25.18 1.31 -10.23
C GLU A 183 24.79 1.57 -11.70
N GLY A 184 24.95 0.57 -12.58
CA GLY A 184 24.60 0.67 -14.00
C GLY A 184 23.10 0.79 -14.27
N GLU A 185 22.26 0.52 -13.27
CA GLU A 185 20.79 0.58 -13.38
C GLU A 185 20.22 1.85 -12.76
N TRP A 186 21.06 2.72 -12.19
CA TRP A 186 20.64 3.95 -11.55
C TRP A 186 19.75 4.80 -12.46
N SER A 187 20.20 5.07 -13.69
CA SER A 187 19.44 5.89 -14.64
C SER A 187 18.06 5.32 -14.96
N ALA A 188 17.97 4.00 -15.13
CA ALA A 188 16.72 3.31 -15.39
C ALA A 188 15.77 3.36 -14.17
N LEU A 189 16.30 3.08 -12.98
CA LEU A 189 15.55 3.16 -11.72
C LEU A 189 15.04 4.59 -11.48
N LYS A 190 15.91 5.59 -11.65
CA LYS A 190 15.59 7.02 -11.51
C LYS A 190 14.44 7.42 -12.42
N THR A 191 14.48 7.02 -13.69
CA THR A 191 13.41 7.26 -14.66
C THR A 191 12.10 6.60 -14.22
N LEU A 192 12.17 5.35 -13.74
CA LEU A 192 11.00 4.60 -13.31
C LEU A 192 10.35 5.19 -12.04
N LEU A 193 11.17 5.65 -11.09
CA LEU A 193 10.73 6.35 -9.88
C LEU A 193 10.09 7.70 -10.20
N GLY A 194 10.67 8.48 -11.11
CA GLY A 194 10.08 9.76 -11.55
C GLY A 194 8.69 9.56 -12.16
N ARG A 195 8.57 8.59 -13.08
CA ARG A 195 7.27 8.20 -13.67
C ARG A 195 6.27 7.73 -12.60
N LEU A 196 6.73 6.99 -11.59
CA LEU A 196 5.90 6.60 -10.47
C LEU A 196 5.40 7.83 -9.70
N PHE A 197 6.27 8.76 -9.32
CA PHE A 197 5.87 9.96 -8.58
C PHE A 197 4.85 10.81 -9.34
N VAL A 198 5.06 11.01 -10.65
CA VAL A 198 4.06 11.68 -11.50
C VAL A 198 2.74 10.92 -11.51
N THR A 199 2.77 9.58 -11.64
CA THR A 199 1.55 8.76 -11.62
C THR A 199 0.81 8.86 -10.27
N LEU A 200 1.52 8.89 -9.14
CA LEU A 200 0.90 9.06 -7.82
C LEU A 200 0.30 10.46 -7.67
N ALA A 201 0.94 11.49 -8.23
CA ALA A 201 0.38 12.85 -8.24
C ALA A 201 -0.91 12.95 -9.07
N GLU A 202 -0.95 12.29 -10.24
CA GLU A 202 -2.14 12.23 -11.09
C GLU A 202 -3.27 11.44 -10.43
N LEU A 203 -2.95 10.31 -9.79
CA LEU A 203 -3.92 9.54 -9.01
C LEU A 203 -4.51 10.38 -7.88
N GLU A 204 -3.66 11.11 -7.14
CA GLU A 204 -4.12 12.01 -6.09
C GLU A 204 -5.09 13.06 -6.63
N LYS A 205 -4.75 13.72 -7.74
CA LYS A 205 -5.62 14.69 -8.40
C LYS A 205 -6.97 14.06 -8.78
N SER A 206 -6.95 12.84 -9.33
CA SER A 206 -8.17 12.12 -9.71
C SER A 206 -9.05 11.79 -8.50
N ILE A 207 -8.44 11.34 -7.39
CA ILE A 207 -9.15 11.06 -6.13
C ILE A 207 -9.78 12.34 -5.58
N LEU A 208 -9.02 13.43 -5.49
CA LEU A 208 -9.51 14.69 -4.92
C LEU A 208 -10.58 15.36 -5.76
N SER A 209 -10.62 15.13 -7.07
CA SER A 209 -11.72 15.61 -7.92
C SER A 209 -13.09 15.01 -7.56
N GLN A 210 -13.11 13.94 -6.77
CA GLN A 210 -14.29 13.17 -6.38
C GLN A 210 -14.53 13.20 -4.85
N ALA A 211 -13.55 13.68 -4.10
CA ALA A 211 -13.61 13.77 -2.64
C ALA A 211 -14.26 15.09 -2.19
N LEU A 212 -14.69 15.13 -0.93
CA LEU A 212 -15.04 16.39 -0.27
C LEU A 212 -13.80 17.28 -0.12
N PRO A 213 -13.92 18.62 -0.17
CA PRO A 213 -12.77 19.53 -0.07
C PRO A 213 -11.93 19.33 1.21
N THR A 214 -12.55 18.96 2.33
CA THR A 214 -11.88 18.75 3.63
C THR A 214 -11.24 17.37 3.78
N HIS A 215 -11.37 16.49 2.78
CA HIS A 215 -11.06 15.07 2.93
C HIS A 215 -9.60 14.79 3.35
N ARG A 216 -8.63 15.56 2.84
CA ARG A 216 -7.21 15.40 3.23
C ARG A 216 -6.92 15.94 4.62
N GLU A 217 -7.56 17.02 5.03
CA GLU A 217 -7.49 17.55 6.39
C GLU A 217 -8.04 16.52 7.38
N ASP A 218 -9.14 15.86 7.02
CA ASP A 218 -9.74 14.77 7.81
C ASP A 218 -8.80 13.56 7.89
N CYS A 219 -8.14 13.19 6.77
CA CYS A 219 -7.13 12.12 6.77
C CYS A 219 -5.95 12.44 7.71
N LEU A 220 -5.46 13.68 7.66
CA LEU A 220 -4.34 14.14 8.48
C LEU A 220 -4.71 14.18 9.96
N SER A 221 -5.90 14.68 10.30
CA SER A 221 -6.34 14.77 11.70
C SER A 221 -6.38 13.40 12.39
N LYS A 222 -6.66 12.33 11.63
CA LYS A 222 -6.71 10.95 12.10
C LYS A 222 -5.35 10.25 12.06
N TRP A 223 -4.37 10.82 11.37
CA TRP A 223 -3.02 10.26 11.30
C TRP A 223 -2.28 10.55 12.61
N ASP A 224 -1.90 9.50 13.32
CA ASP A 224 -1.34 9.60 14.68
C ASP A 224 0.19 9.69 14.72
N LYS A 225 0.87 9.44 13.60
CA LYS A 225 2.32 9.58 13.45
C LYS A 225 2.75 11.03 13.18
N ARG A 226 2.11 12.00 13.85
CA ARG A 226 2.26 13.44 13.57
C ARG A 226 3.68 13.95 13.80
N LYS A 227 4.57 13.76 12.82
CA LYS A 227 5.83 14.49 12.69
C LYS A 227 5.66 15.80 11.92
N TYR A 228 4.55 15.97 11.21
CA TYR A 228 4.27 17.14 10.39
C TYR A 228 3.41 18.16 11.13
N SER A 229 3.88 19.40 11.16
CA SER A 229 3.14 20.57 11.67
C SER A 229 2.16 21.15 10.64
N THR A 230 2.25 20.73 9.38
CA THR A 230 1.51 21.28 8.24
C THR A 230 0.94 20.13 7.40
N PRO A 231 -0.28 20.26 6.85
CA PRO A 231 -0.81 19.28 5.90
C PRO A 231 0.14 19.10 4.71
N LEU A 232 0.56 17.87 4.48
CA LEU A 232 1.20 17.50 3.22
C LEU A 232 0.11 17.46 2.15
N GLU A 233 0.29 18.17 1.06
CA GLU A 233 -0.47 17.98 -0.17
C GLU A 233 0.24 16.92 -1.02
N PRO A 234 -0.18 15.64 -0.98
CA PRO A 234 0.64 14.56 -1.53
C PRO A 234 0.93 14.73 -3.01
N GLY A 235 -0.05 15.22 -3.77
CA GLY A 235 0.10 15.43 -5.21
C GLY A 235 1.19 16.43 -5.56
N GLN A 236 1.23 17.58 -4.89
CA GLN A 236 2.28 18.58 -5.12
C GLN A 236 3.64 18.08 -4.65
N GLU A 237 3.69 17.42 -3.50
CA GLU A 237 4.94 16.90 -2.96
C GLU A 237 5.53 15.79 -3.84
N TRP A 238 4.71 14.90 -4.42
CA TRP A 238 5.20 13.92 -5.40
C TRP A 238 5.88 14.57 -6.60
N LEU A 239 5.27 15.62 -7.17
CA LEU A 239 5.87 16.38 -8.27
C LEU A 239 7.17 17.07 -7.86
N ARG A 240 7.21 17.63 -6.64
CA ARG A 240 8.43 18.23 -6.08
C ARG A 240 9.56 17.19 -5.97
N ARG A 241 9.25 15.98 -5.49
CA ARG A 241 10.22 14.89 -5.36
C ARG A 241 10.68 14.35 -6.71
N ASP A 242 9.82 14.34 -7.73
CA ASP A 242 10.25 14.07 -9.10
C ASP A 242 11.24 15.12 -9.59
N MET A 243 10.92 16.41 -9.48
CA MET A 243 11.84 17.48 -9.89
C MET A 243 13.20 17.38 -9.20
N THR A 244 13.21 17.16 -7.88
CA THR A 244 14.46 16.95 -7.12
C THR A 244 15.18 15.70 -7.61
N LEU A 245 14.48 14.58 -7.79
CA LEU A 245 15.06 13.35 -8.29
C LEU A 245 15.71 13.57 -9.66
N GLN A 246 15.02 14.22 -10.59
CA GLN A 246 15.55 14.46 -11.94
C GLN A 246 16.79 15.37 -11.94
N SER A 247 16.92 16.27 -10.96
CA SER A 247 18.09 17.16 -10.86
C SER A 247 19.39 16.48 -10.39
N ILE A 248 19.31 15.26 -9.86
CA ILE A 248 20.48 14.49 -9.37
C ILE A 248 21.21 13.85 -10.56
N GLU A 249 22.52 14.04 -10.69
CA GLU A 249 23.34 13.42 -11.75
C GLU A 249 23.49 11.89 -11.61
#